data_AF-A0AAU9TUI6-F1
#
_entry.id   AF-A0AAU9TUI6-F1
#
_cell.length_a   1.000
_cell.length_b   1.000
_cell.length_c   1.000
_cell.angle_alpha   90.00
_cell.angle_beta   90.00
_cell.angle_gamma   90.00
#
_symmetry.space_group_name_H-M   'P 1'
#
loop_
_entity.id
_entity.type
_entity.pdbx_description
1 polymer ?
#
loop_
_entity_poly.entity_id
_entity_poly.type
_entity_poly.pdbx_seq_one_letter_code
_entity_poly.pdbx_strand_id
1 'polypeptide(L)'
;MERGGRCSSVAALRVGRAECCSGGARAPAAWSPRDLDSGEIFFYKALSGGVPCTACAESCAGVSCGAGRRCVVRGGRARCVCAATCRRAGPVCGSDGKTYRSLCRLRRRACRRPAKHLTLDYPGPCRDTHRHMAPVSNVLRKLSLILL
;
A
#
# COMPACT_ATOMS: atom_id res chain seq x y z
N MET A 1 11.89 0.69 -5.34
CA MET A 1 13.18 1.35 -5.61
C MET A 1 13.47 2.39 -4.54
N GLU A 2 14.52 2.15 -3.76
CA GLU A 2 15.04 3.08 -2.74
C GLU A 2 15.89 4.19 -3.38
N ARG A 3 16.50 5.06 -2.58
CA ARG A 3 17.53 6.02 -3.07
C ARG A 3 18.73 5.20 -3.59
N GLY A 4 19.25 5.52 -4.77
CA GLY A 4 20.49 4.91 -5.30
C GLY A 4 20.32 3.69 -6.22
N GLY A 5 19.21 3.55 -6.96
CA GLY A 5 19.18 2.53 -8.02
C GLY A 5 18.86 1.11 -7.57
N ARG A 6 18.45 0.88 -6.32
CA ARG A 6 18.25 -0.46 -5.77
C ARG A 6 16.79 -0.78 -5.43
N CYS A 7 16.38 -2.01 -5.69
CA CYS A 7 15.06 -2.55 -5.44
C CYS A 7 15.10 -3.56 -4.30
N SER A 8 14.31 -3.31 -3.25
CA SER A 8 14.24 -4.15 -2.04
C SER A 8 13.22 -5.28 -2.14
N SER A 9 12.24 -5.16 -3.04
CA SER A 9 11.18 -6.16 -3.26
C SER A 9 11.15 -6.59 -4.72
N VAL A 10 10.96 -7.89 -4.93
CA VAL A 10 10.78 -8.51 -6.24
C VAL A 10 9.31 -8.84 -6.41
N ALA A 11 8.69 -8.36 -7.49
CA ALA A 11 7.27 -8.58 -7.78
C ALA A 11 7.02 -9.78 -8.69
N ALA A 12 7.93 -10.01 -9.65
CA ALA A 12 7.91 -11.12 -10.59
C ALA A 12 9.35 -11.46 -11.02
N LEU A 13 9.58 -12.69 -11.47
CA LEU A 13 10.86 -13.21 -11.97
C LEU A 13 10.73 -13.66 -13.41
N ARG A 14 11.83 -13.64 -14.18
CA ARG A 14 11.86 -14.04 -15.59
C ARG A 14 10.90 -13.26 -16.47
N VAL A 15 10.78 -11.96 -16.22
CA VAL A 15 9.90 -11.03 -16.93
C VAL A 15 10.75 -10.00 -17.66
N GLY A 16 10.48 -9.82 -18.96
CA GLY A 16 11.17 -8.84 -19.79
C GLY A 16 10.83 -7.39 -19.41
N ARG A 17 11.67 -6.42 -19.80
CA ARG A 17 11.45 -4.99 -19.48
C ARG A 17 10.11 -4.49 -20.00
N ALA A 18 9.78 -4.82 -21.25
CA ALA A 18 8.54 -4.38 -21.89
C ALA A 18 7.32 -4.87 -21.11
N GLU A 19 7.30 -6.15 -20.74
CA GLU A 19 6.22 -6.75 -19.95
C GLU A 19 6.15 -6.14 -18.54
N CYS A 20 7.28 -6.03 -17.84
CA CYS A 20 7.38 -5.42 -16.51
C CYS A 20 6.85 -3.97 -16.48
N CYS A 21 7.13 -3.21 -17.54
CA CYS A 21 6.77 -1.81 -17.66
C CYS A 21 5.49 -1.55 -18.47
N SER A 22 4.81 -2.60 -18.96
CA SER A 22 3.59 -2.50 -19.76
C SER A 22 2.38 -2.08 -18.90
N GLY A 23 1.36 -1.48 -19.54
CA GLY A 23 0.06 -1.19 -18.90
C GLY A 23 -0.02 0.10 -18.09
N GLY A 24 0.73 1.13 -18.49
CA GLY A 24 0.81 2.39 -17.74
C GLY A 24 1.47 2.14 -16.39
N ALA A 25 2.80 1.98 -16.42
CA ALA A 25 3.67 1.56 -15.31
C ALA A 25 3.06 1.85 -13.93
N ARG A 26 2.62 0.80 -13.22
CA ARG A 26 2.11 0.94 -11.84
C ARG A 26 3.24 1.47 -10.96
N ALA A 27 3.28 2.77 -10.70
CA ALA A 27 4.35 3.34 -9.92
C ALA A 27 4.27 2.88 -8.44
N PRO A 28 5.36 2.37 -7.83
CA PRO A 28 6.75 2.48 -8.28
C PRO A 28 7.32 1.20 -8.93
N ALA A 29 6.89 0.83 -10.14
CA ALA A 29 7.48 -0.24 -10.93
C ALA A 29 8.91 0.10 -11.39
N ALA A 30 9.78 -0.90 -11.33
CA ALA A 30 11.18 -0.84 -11.74
C ALA A 30 11.61 -2.23 -12.21
N TRP A 31 12.56 -2.27 -13.14
CA TRP A 31 13.03 -3.50 -13.78
C TRP A 31 14.54 -3.69 -13.59
N SER A 32 14.94 -4.93 -13.35
CA SER A 32 16.35 -5.35 -13.30
C SER A 32 16.66 -6.13 -14.58
N PRO A 33 17.78 -5.84 -15.28
CA PRO A 33 18.20 -6.60 -16.45
C PRO A 33 18.73 -8.00 -16.14
N ARG A 34 18.96 -8.32 -14.86
CA ARG A 34 19.44 -9.63 -14.45
C ARG A 34 18.29 -10.52 -14.04
N ASP A 35 18.22 -11.70 -14.68
CA ASP A 35 17.47 -12.84 -14.18
C ASP A 35 18.24 -13.40 -13.00
N LEU A 36 17.77 -13.08 -11.79
CA LEU A 36 18.40 -13.51 -10.55
C LEU A 36 17.71 -14.76 -10.02
N ASP A 37 18.49 -15.73 -9.58
CA ASP A 37 17.97 -16.86 -8.82
C ASP A 37 17.64 -16.47 -7.37
N SER A 38 17.01 -17.39 -6.63
CA SER A 38 16.63 -17.17 -5.23
C SER A 38 17.82 -16.84 -4.32
N GLY A 39 19.01 -17.42 -4.57
CA GLY A 39 20.22 -17.21 -3.79
C GLY A 39 20.88 -15.87 -4.06
N GLU A 40 20.94 -15.44 -5.32
CA GLU A 40 21.42 -14.11 -5.69
C GLU A 40 20.50 -13.02 -5.15
N ILE A 41 19.18 -13.21 -5.24
CA ILE A 41 18.20 -12.27 -4.65
C ILE A 41 18.45 -12.14 -3.15
N PHE A 42 18.73 -13.24 -2.46
CA PHE A 42 19.08 -13.22 -1.04
C PHE A 42 20.36 -12.41 -0.81
N PHE A 43 21.43 -12.68 -1.55
CA PHE A 43 22.70 -11.96 -1.46
C PHE A 43 22.52 -10.44 -1.66
N TYR A 44 21.83 -10.03 -2.73
CA TYR A 44 21.63 -8.62 -3.03
C TYR A 44 20.80 -7.92 -1.96
N LYS A 45 19.76 -8.58 -1.43
CA LYS A 45 18.93 -8.01 -0.38
C LYS A 45 19.67 -7.90 0.95
N ALA A 46 20.42 -8.94 1.32
CA ALA A 46 21.08 -9.02 2.63
C ALA A 46 22.33 -8.13 2.71
N LEU A 47 23.17 -8.13 1.67
CA LEU A 47 24.50 -7.53 1.74
C LEU A 47 24.64 -6.28 0.87
N SER A 48 23.89 -6.21 -0.23
CA SER A 48 23.94 -5.09 -1.16
C SER A 48 22.73 -4.16 -1.04
N GLY A 49 21.92 -4.25 0.01
CA GLY A 49 20.80 -3.30 0.20
C GLY A 49 19.77 -3.27 -0.95
N GLY A 50 19.71 -4.33 -1.76
CA GLY A 50 18.76 -4.51 -2.85
C GLY A 50 19.40 -4.84 -4.20
N VAL A 51 18.54 -5.24 -5.12
CA VAL A 51 18.89 -5.59 -6.51
C VAL A 51 19.04 -4.32 -7.35
N PRO A 52 20.08 -4.18 -8.19
CA PRO A 52 20.19 -3.08 -9.15
C PRO A 52 18.98 -3.04 -10.09
N CYS A 53 18.31 -1.90 -10.21
CA CYS A 53 17.11 -1.75 -11.02
C CYS A 53 16.95 -0.34 -11.58
N THR A 54 16.20 -0.23 -12.67
CA THR A 54 15.87 1.05 -13.34
C THR A 54 14.36 1.28 -13.27
N ALA A 55 13.95 2.53 -13.02
CA ALA A 55 12.54 2.86 -12.97
C ALA A 55 11.87 2.64 -14.34
N CYS A 56 10.62 2.18 -14.35
CA CYS A 56 9.84 2.09 -15.58
C CYS A 56 9.37 3.47 -16.07
N ALA A 57 9.20 4.45 -15.16
CA ALA A 57 8.74 5.78 -15.48
C ALA A 57 9.42 6.86 -14.60
N GLU A 58 10.03 7.83 -15.26
CA GLU A 58 10.69 8.99 -14.62
C GLU A 58 9.73 10.17 -14.45
N SER A 59 8.68 10.22 -15.26
CA SER A 59 7.62 11.23 -15.24
C SER A 59 6.24 10.60 -15.07
N CYS A 60 5.22 11.42 -14.83
CA CYS A 60 3.83 10.96 -14.74
C CYS A 60 3.14 10.75 -16.11
N ALA A 61 3.84 10.97 -17.22
CA ALA A 61 3.28 10.74 -18.55
C ALA A 61 2.98 9.23 -18.73
N GLY A 62 1.74 8.90 -19.08
CA GLY A 62 1.30 7.52 -19.28
C GLY A 62 1.19 6.66 -18.02
N VAL A 63 1.39 7.21 -16.81
CA VAL A 63 1.31 6.45 -15.54
C VAL A 63 -0.13 6.38 -15.04
N SER A 64 -0.65 5.17 -14.82
CA SER A 64 -1.97 4.94 -14.24
C SER A 64 -1.90 4.47 -12.79
N CYS A 65 -2.47 5.23 -11.86
CA CYS A 65 -2.41 4.97 -10.41
C CYS A 65 -3.63 4.25 -9.82
N GLY A 66 -4.68 4.03 -10.63
CA GLY A 66 -5.97 3.53 -10.18
C GLY A 66 -6.75 4.53 -9.30
N ALA A 67 -7.94 4.11 -8.85
CA ALA A 67 -8.87 4.98 -8.13
C ALA A 67 -8.32 5.53 -6.81
N GLY A 68 -8.64 6.79 -6.49
CA GLY A 68 -8.26 7.45 -5.23
C GLY A 68 -6.76 7.75 -5.08
N ARG A 69 -5.99 7.62 -6.17
CA ARG A 69 -4.57 7.93 -6.22
C ARG A 69 -4.27 8.91 -7.33
N ARG A 70 -3.18 9.66 -7.18
CA ARG A 70 -2.63 10.53 -8.22
C ARG A 70 -1.14 10.26 -8.39
N CYS A 71 -0.62 10.51 -9.58
CA CYS A 71 0.81 10.46 -9.81
C CYS A 71 1.50 11.73 -9.31
N VAL A 72 2.69 11.57 -8.74
CA VAL A 72 3.65 12.64 -8.42
C VAL A 72 5.06 12.20 -8.77
N VAL A 73 5.92 13.14 -9.16
CA VAL A 73 7.35 12.88 -9.34
C VAL A 73 8.07 13.15 -8.02
N ARG A 74 8.89 12.19 -7.55
CA ARG A 74 9.69 12.32 -6.32
C ARG A 74 11.08 11.71 -6.48
N GLY A 75 12.08 12.56 -6.66
CA GLY A 75 13.46 12.13 -6.93
C GLY A 75 13.60 11.48 -8.30
N GLY A 76 13.12 12.17 -9.35
CA GLY A 76 13.25 11.73 -10.75
C GLY A 76 12.42 10.51 -11.16
N ARG A 77 11.38 10.17 -10.39
CA ARG A 77 10.58 8.95 -10.61
C ARG A 77 9.12 9.18 -10.31
N ALA A 78 8.26 8.57 -11.11
CA ALA A 78 6.83 8.54 -10.88
C ALA A 78 6.50 7.75 -9.60
N ARG A 79 5.53 8.25 -8.82
CA ARG A 79 4.98 7.58 -7.64
C ARG A 79 3.48 7.81 -7.56
N CYS A 80 2.74 6.74 -7.27
CA CYS A 80 1.31 6.83 -6.99
C CYS A 80 1.09 7.13 -5.51
N VAL A 81 0.46 8.27 -5.21
CA VAL A 81 0.14 8.69 -3.85
C VAL A 81 -1.37 8.79 -3.67
N CYS A 82 -1.86 8.42 -2.48
CA CYS A 82 -3.27 8.57 -2.13
C CYS A 82 -3.68 10.04 -2.15
N ALA A 83 -4.61 10.37 -3.05
CA ALA A 83 -5.19 11.69 -3.21
C ALA A 83 -6.66 11.60 -2.81
N ALA A 84 -6.97 12.00 -1.59
CA ALA A 84 -8.35 12.16 -1.17
C ALA A 84 -8.84 13.54 -1.60
N THR A 85 -9.91 13.61 -2.40
CA THR A 85 -10.68 14.83 -2.59
C THR A 85 -11.39 15.20 -1.29
N CYS A 86 -11.28 16.46 -0.92
CA CYS A 86 -11.40 16.91 0.45
C CYS A 86 -12.15 18.23 0.54
N ARG A 87 -13.38 18.21 1.04
CA ARG A 87 -14.18 19.41 1.33
C ARG A 87 -14.59 19.54 2.80
N ARG A 88 -14.60 18.45 3.58
CA ARG A 88 -15.04 18.47 4.99
C ARG A 88 -13.89 18.76 5.97
N ALA A 89 -14.09 19.80 6.80
CA ALA A 89 -13.28 20.11 7.96
C ALA A 89 -13.88 19.47 9.23
N GLY A 90 -13.05 19.26 10.26
CA GLY A 90 -13.45 18.72 11.56
C GLY A 90 -13.14 17.23 11.76
N PRO A 91 -13.03 16.78 13.04
CA PRO A 91 -12.72 15.40 13.39
C PRO A 91 -13.81 14.42 12.96
N VAL A 92 -13.43 13.16 12.74
CA VAL A 92 -14.34 12.06 12.41
C VAL A 92 -13.93 10.79 13.14
N CYS A 93 -14.90 9.93 13.46
CA CYS A 93 -14.65 8.59 13.99
C CYS A 93 -14.57 7.59 12.82
N GLY A 94 -13.51 6.78 12.79
CA GLY A 94 -13.38 5.70 11.81
C GLY A 94 -14.01 4.39 12.30
N SER A 95 -14.31 3.49 11.38
CA SER A 95 -14.79 2.13 11.70
C SER A 95 -13.78 1.28 12.50
N ASP A 96 -12.55 1.77 12.67
CA ASP A 96 -11.53 1.20 13.55
C ASP A 96 -11.55 1.79 14.98
N GLY A 97 -12.59 2.55 15.33
CA GLY A 97 -12.76 3.20 16.63
C GLY A 97 -11.74 4.33 16.90
N LYS A 98 -11.07 4.84 15.86
CA LYS A 98 -10.06 5.90 16.01
C LYS A 98 -10.58 7.25 15.52
N THR A 99 -10.29 8.29 16.30
CA THR A 99 -10.53 9.67 15.90
C THR A 99 -9.50 10.11 14.87
N TYR A 100 -9.96 10.51 13.70
CA TYR A 100 -9.14 11.15 12.66
C TYR A 100 -9.42 12.65 12.65
N ARG A 101 -8.36 13.47 12.61
CA ARG A 101 -8.47 14.94 12.58
C ARG A 101 -9.28 15.51 11.39
N SER A 102 -9.52 14.70 10.36
CA SER A 102 -10.41 15.01 9.25
C SER A 102 -10.78 13.77 8.44
N LEU A 103 -11.90 13.84 7.71
CA LEU A 103 -12.30 12.84 6.72
C LEU A 103 -11.19 12.58 5.69
N CYS A 104 -10.37 13.59 5.38
CA CYS A 104 -9.21 13.47 4.52
C CYS A 104 -8.12 12.56 5.08
N ARG A 105 -7.84 12.67 6.38
CA ARG A 105 -6.87 11.78 7.02
C ARG A 105 -7.39 10.35 7.05
N LEU A 106 -8.69 10.16 7.33
CA LEU A 106 -9.34 8.86 7.27
C LEU A 106 -9.25 8.25 5.86
N ARG A 107 -9.70 8.96 4.83
CA ARG A 107 -9.65 8.48 3.43
C ARG A 107 -8.23 8.17 2.95
N ARG A 108 -7.25 9.03 3.29
CA ARG A 108 -5.83 8.75 2.99
C ARG A 108 -5.32 7.51 3.72
N ARG A 109 -5.76 7.28 4.96
CA ARG A 109 -5.41 6.07 5.71
C ARG A 109 -6.03 4.82 5.09
N ALA A 110 -7.31 4.88 4.71
CA ALA A 110 -8.01 3.80 4.03
C ALA A 110 -7.33 3.43 2.70
N CYS A 111 -7.01 4.43 1.86
CA CYS A 111 -6.32 4.21 0.58
C CYS A 111 -4.92 3.57 0.74
N ARG A 112 -4.20 3.87 1.83
CA ARG A 112 -2.88 3.26 2.14
C ARG A 112 -2.99 1.84 2.70
N ARG A 113 -4.15 1.45 3.24
CA ARG A 113 -4.36 0.16 3.91
C ARG A 113 -5.71 -0.45 3.48
N PRO A 114 -5.87 -0.81 2.19
CA PRO A 114 -7.15 -1.28 1.66
C PRO A 114 -7.68 -2.53 2.38
N ALA A 115 -6.78 -3.46 2.77
CA ALA A 115 -7.14 -4.68 3.51
C ALA A 115 -7.75 -4.44 4.91
N LYS A 116 -7.73 -3.21 5.43
CA LYS A 116 -8.37 -2.86 6.70
C LYS A 116 -9.80 -2.36 6.55
N HIS A 117 -10.31 -2.21 5.32
CA HIS A 117 -11.68 -1.76 5.03
C HIS A 117 -12.12 -0.55 5.87
N LEU A 118 -11.20 0.39 6.10
CA LEU A 118 -11.45 1.55 6.96
C LEU A 118 -12.44 2.51 6.28
N THR A 119 -13.57 2.74 6.95
CA THR A 119 -14.64 3.64 6.53
C THR A 119 -14.90 4.70 7.58
N LEU A 120 -15.66 5.74 7.20
CA LEU A 120 -16.22 6.68 8.15
C LEU A 120 -17.31 5.97 8.95
N ASP A 121 -17.26 6.08 10.27
CA ASP A 121 -18.35 5.65 11.15
C ASP A 121 -19.33 6.81 11.35
N TYR A 122 -18.93 7.85 12.10
CA TYR A 122 -19.72 9.07 12.27
C TYR A 122 -18.86 10.37 12.33
N PRO A 123 -19.45 11.55 12.04
CA PRO A 123 -18.78 12.84 12.24
C PRO A 123 -18.50 13.14 13.71
N GLY A 124 -17.40 13.84 14.02
CA GLY A 124 -16.96 14.14 15.38
C GLY A 124 -15.89 13.17 15.89
N PRO A 125 -15.30 13.41 17.07
CA PRO A 125 -14.38 12.46 17.69
C PRO A 125 -15.11 11.17 18.08
N CYS A 126 -14.38 10.05 18.10
CA CYS A 126 -14.89 8.83 18.72
C CYS A 126 -15.19 9.08 20.19
N ARG A 127 -16.30 8.53 20.66
CA ARG A 127 -16.70 8.61 22.07
C ARG A 127 -15.94 7.54 22.87
N ASP A 128 -15.46 7.89 24.05
CA ASP A 128 -14.81 6.97 25.01
C ASP A 128 -15.84 6.05 25.68
N THR A 129 -16.71 5.42 24.90
CA THR A 129 -17.48 4.29 25.38
C THR A 129 -16.60 3.07 25.15
N HIS A 130 -15.83 2.69 26.18
CA HIS A 130 -14.97 1.51 26.22
C HIS A 130 -15.47 0.41 25.27
N ARG A 131 -14.76 0.24 24.16
CA ARG A 131 -14.76 -0.99 23.34
C ARG A 131 -16.11 -1.47 22.82
N HIS A 132 -17.00 -0.61 22.36
CA HIS A 132 -18.21 -1.09 21.71
C HIS A 132 -17.97 -1.48 20.25
N MET A 133 -18.09 -2.80 20.04
CA MET A 133 -18.15 -3.57 18.80
C MET A 133 -16.82 -3.90 18.08
N ALA A 134 -15.98 -4.70 18.73
CA ALA A 134 -15.48 -5.86 17.98
C ALA A 134 -16.70 -6.73 17.61
N PRO A 135 -16.82 -7.27 16.39
CA PRO A 135 -17.95 -8.14 16.07
C PRO A 135 -17.99 -9.30 17.06
N VAL A 136 -19.16 -9.49 17.69
CA VAL A 136 -19.52 -10.72 18.40
C VAL A 136 -19.57 -11.83 17.34
N SER A 137 -18.42 -12.37 16.97
CA SER A 137 -18.29 -13.44 15.99
C SER A 137 -17.01 -14.24 16.25
N ASN A 138 -16.80 -14.71 17.49
CA ASN A 138 -15.89 -15.86 17.71
C ASN A 138 -15.91 -16.52 19.11
N VAL A 139 -17.04 -16.53 19.83
CA VAL A 139 -17.14 -17.33 21.07
C VAL A 139 -17.58 -18.79 20.79
N LEU A 140 -18.03 -19.12 19.57
CA LEU A 140 -18.55 -20.46 19.23
C LEU A 140 -17.65 -21.31 18.29
N ARG A 141 -16.33 -21.14 18.31
CA ARG A 141 -15.39 -22.03 17.58
C ARG A 141 -14.31 -22.68 18.45
N LYS A 142 -14.55 -22.79 19.75
CA LYS A 142 -13.62 -23.48 20.67
C LYS A 142 -14.29 -24.55 21.54
N LEU A 143 -15.41 -25.09 21.09
CA LEU A 143 -16.10 -26.22 21.73
C LEU A 143 -16.55 -27.25 20.68
N SER A 144 -15.61 -27.85 19.96
CA SER A 144 -15.84 -29.08 19.15
C SER A 144 -14.50 -29.69 18.76
N LEU A 145 -13.80 -30.32 19.71
CA LEU A 145 -12.78 -31.36 19.46
C LEU A 145 -12.28 -31.95 20.79
N ILE A 146 -13.21 -32.44 21.63
CA ILE A 146 -12.98 -33.58 22.51
C ILE A 146 -14.30 -34.34 22.53
N LEU A 147 -14.45 -35.31 21.62
CA LEU A 147 -15.20 -36.58 21.73
C LEU A 147 -15.40 -37.21 20.34
N LEU A 148 -14.34 -37.88 19.88
CA LEU A 148 -14.25 -39.24 19.32
C LEU A 148 -12.86 -39.39 18.71
#